data_AF-A0A660KU95-F1
#
_entry.id   AF-A0A660KU95-F1
#
_cell.length_a   1.000
_cell.length_b   1.000
_cell.length_c   1.000
_cell.angle_alpha   90.00
_cell.angle_beta   90.00
_cell.angle_gamma   90.00
#
_symmetry.space_group_name_H-M   'P 1'
#
loop_
_entity.id
_entity.type
_entity.pdbx_description
1 polymer ?
#
loop_
_entity_poly.entity_id
_entity_poly.type
_entity_poly.pdbx_seq_one_letter_code
_entity_poly.pdbx_strand_id
1 'polypeptide(L)'
;MLRKCLSYSERITSFVTEGQNRQAILLFHQLQKTRFKITELLLSAVARACGRLGALEEGKQAHCIVFKHGFNRDMILMTSLLDMYAKCSDIKEARRVYDEMPARDVVVNNSMVFGLCRCHLTLEAITLFNNMFERDVGSWNSLISGLAQNSEGRTALFLFKKMRVEGAEVDFMTMSSVLSVCADIAALLNGKQVHGLVIRYGFELHLPVGNATIDMYAKCGRMDDAYQFFKNMPIKNVVSWTSLIVGYGKHGLGLEALEAFDAMETEGVVPNKITFLGALYACSHAGLVNEGWMNFNTMIHKYSITPMMEHYTCMVDLLARAGHLTEAYNFIERMPIKPEAKLLTAFLSSCCSRMNVELAKTVGQRLLDLEPEEAGAYMLLSNFYGLVGDLEGVKNVRRLMSKKGIRKEKACTWIEIDRKVHSFESGDRSHPLSKEINNYLKNLVQKMKNCGYVPNTSMVMQNVGEHIKEEIVLGHSEKLAITLGLISTPPGTRIMIVKNLRVCADCHLATALISKIEGREIVARDSSRFHHFINGECSCGGHW
;
A
#
# COMPACT_ATOMS: atom_id res chain seq x y z
N MET A 1 -51.37 -13.62 -1.35
CA MET A 1 -49.95 -14.05 -1.39
C MET A 1 -49.05 -13.08 -2.14
N LEU A 2 -49.39 -12.63 -3.35
CA LEU A 2 -48.57 -11.69 -4.16
C LEU A 2 -48.14 -10.40 -3.42
N ARG A 3 -49.02 -9.76 -2.64
CA ARG A 3 -48.68 -8.57 -1.84
C ARG A 3 -47.63 -8.80 -0.74
N LYS A 4 -47.59 -10.01 -0.15
CA LYS A 4 -46.55 -10.37 0.84
C LYS A 4 -45.21 -10.67 0.15
N CYS A 5 -45.23 -11.14 -1.10
CA CYS A 5 -44.00 -11.41 -1.86
C CYS A 5 -43.21 -10.14 -2.20
N LEU A 6 -43.90 -9.10 -2.66
CA LEU A 6 -43.29 -7.81 -2.97
C LEU A 6 -42.65 -7.18 -1.71
N SER A 7 -43.35 -7.23 -0.57
CA SER A 7 -42.88 -6.67 0.70
C SER A 7 -41.52 -7.21 1.20
N TYR A 8 -41.25 -8.52 1.08
CA TYR A 8 -39.96 -9.08 1.53
C TYR A 8 -38.82 -8.86 0.54
N SER A 9 -39.11 -8.88 -0.78
CA SER A 9 -38.13 -8.55 -1.82
C SER A 9 -37.69 -7.09 -1.72
N GLU A 10 -38.65 -6.19 -1.51
CA GLU A 10 -38.39 -4.76 -1.27
C GLU A 10 -37.55 -4.57 -0.01
N ARG A 11 -37.86 -5.30 1.07
CA ARG A 11 -37.14 -5.18 2.34
C ARG A 11 -35.69 -5.69 2.27
N ILE A 12 -35.44 -6.82 1.60
CA ILE A 12 -34.07 -7.30 1.36
C ILE A 12 -33.31 -6.32 0.46
N THR A 13 -33.97 -5.81 -0.58
CA THR A 13 -33.37 -4.79 -1.45
C THR A 13 -33.04 -3.52 -0.66
N SER A 14 -33.94 -3.08 0.24
CA SER A 14 -33.74 -1.94 1.14
C SER A 14 -32.52 -2.15 2.04
N PHE A 15 -32.42 -3.32 2.69
CA PHE A 15 -31.25 -3.64 3.52
C PHE A 15 -29.95 -3.61 2.73
N VAL A 16 -29.96 -4.10 1.49
CA VAL A 16 -28.78 -4.02 0.62
C VAL A 16 -28.49 -2.57 0.24
N THR A 17 -29.48 -1.75 -0.12
CA THR A 17 -29.26 -0.34 -0.44
C THR A 17 -28.78 0.47 0.76
N GLU A 18 -29.21 0.13 1.96
CA GLU A 18 -28.78 0.73 3.23
C GLU A 18 -27.45 0.16 3.76
N GLY A 19 -26.83 -0.78 3.03
CA GLY A 19 -25.54 -1.39 3.43
C GLY A 19 -25.64 -2.43 4.56
N GLN A 20 -26.85 -2.76 5.03
CA GLN A 20 -27.13 -3.78 6.03
C GLN A 20 -27.09 -5.21 5.44
N ASN A 21 -26.03 -5.52 4.70
CA ASN A 21 -25.90 -6.75 3.91
C ASN A 21 -26.04 -8.03 4.76
N ARG A 22 -25.59 -8.00 6.03
CA ARG A 22 -25.68 -9.18 6.91
C ARG A 22 -27.12 -9.48 7.32
N GLN A 23 -27.92 -8.43 7.55
CA GLN A 23 -29.35 -8.58 7.85
C GLN A 23 -30.12 -9.08 6.64
N ALA A 24 -29.75 -8.63 5.44
CA ALA A 24 -30.32 -9.12 4.19
C ALA A 24 -30.11 -10.65 4.02
N ILE A 25 -28.89 -11.16 4.26
CA ILE A 25 -28.58 -12.60 4.19
C ILE A 25 -29.34 -13.40 5.27
N LEU A 26 -29.38 -12.89 6.51
CA LEU A 26 -30.11 -13.56 7.60
C LEU A 26 -31.61 -13.66 7.31
N LEU A 27 -32.21 -12.59 6.81
CA LEU A 27 -33.62 -12.58 6.42
C LEU A 27 -33.88 -13.56 5.27
N PHE A 28 -32.97 -13.65 4.30
CA PHE A 28 -33.08 -14.64 3.22
C PHE A 28 -33.06 -16.08 3.75
N HIS A 29 -32.16 -16.40 4.69
CA HIS A 29 -32.10 -17.73 5.30
C HIS A 29 -33.39 -18.08 6.06
N GLN A 30 -34.02 -17.10 6.73
CA GLN A 30 -35.33 -17.29 7.36
C GLN A 30 -36.43 -17.55 6.32
N LEU A 31 -36.43 -16.82 5.20
CA LEU A 31 -37.41 -16.99 4.13
C LEU A 31 -37.30 -18.36 3.46
N GLN A 32 -36.08 -18.92 3.32
CA GLN A 32 -35.88 -20.27 2.78
C GLN A 32 -36.58 -21.37 3.61
N LYS A 33 -36.77 -21.15 4.91
CA LYS A 33 -37.48 -22.10 5.80
C LYS A 33 -39.01 -22.00 5.69
N THR A 34 -39.51 -21.03 4.92
CA THR A 34 -40.93 -20.84 4.65
C THR A 34 -41.27 -21.28 3.22
N ARG A 35 -42.54 -21.63 2.92
CA ARG A 35 -43.00 -21.97 1.55
C ARG A 35 -43.12 -20.73 0.64
N PHE A 36 -42.17 -19.81 0.72
CA PHE A 36 -42.18 -18.56 0.00
C PHE A 36 -41.67 -18.72 -1.44
N LYS A 37 -42.26 -18.00 -2.39
CA LYS A 37 -41.86 -18.05 -3.81
C LYS A 37 -40.60 -17.20 -4.02
N ILE A 38 -39.50 -17.84 -4.41
CA ILE A 38 -38.23 -17.17 -4.73
C ILE A 38 -38.32 -16.56 -6.14
N THR A 39 -37.75 -15.36 -6.33
CA THR A 39 -37.73 -14.60 -7.59
C THR A 39 -36.31 -14.22 -7.99
N GLU A 40 -36.06 -13.88 -9.27
CA GLU A 40 -34.72 -13.49 -9.73
C GLU A 40 -34.21 -12.22 -9.03
N LEU A 41 -35.07 -11.21 -8.87
CA LEU A 41 -34.74 -9.94 -8.19
C LEU A 41 -34.27 -10.16 -6.74
N LEU A 42 -34.93 -11.06 -6.01
CA LEU A 42 -34.56 -11.42 -4.65
C LEU A 42 -33.16 -12.05 -4.63
N LEU A 43 -32.89 -13.01 -5.52
CA LEU A 43 -31.60 -13.69 -5.60
C LEU A 43 -30.48 -12.75 -6.07
N SER A 44 -30.76 -11.80 -6.96
CA SER A 44 -29.82 -10.75 -7.37
C SER A 44 -29.45 -9.84 -6.19
N ALA A 45 -30.43 -9.43 -5.37
CA ALA A 45 -30.16 -8.65 -4.16
C ALA A 45 -29.31 -9.43 -3.15
N VAL A 46 -29.63 -10.72 -2.93
CA VAL A 46 -28.84 -11.60 -2.05
C VAL A 46 -27.43 -11.81 -2.57
N ALA A 47 -27.25 -12.09 -3.87
CA ALA A 47 -25.93 -12.25 -4.48
C ALA A 47 -25.07 -10.99 -4.29
N ARG A 48 -25.65 -9.79 -4.50
CA ARG A 48 -24.97 -8.51 -4.23
C ARG A 48 -24.60 -8.36 -2.75
N ALA A 49 -25.47 -8.77 -1.83
CA ALA A 49 -25.19 -8.75 -0.40
C ALA A 49 -24.02 -9.67 -0.04
N CYS A 50 -24.01 -10.90 -0.58
CA CYS A 50 -22.94 -11.87 -0.39
C CYS A 50 -21.61 -11.35 -0.92
N GLY A 51 -21.60 -10.79 -2.14
CA GLY A 51 -20.39 -10.23 -2.74
C GLY A 51 -19.81 -9.06 -1.95
N ARG A 52 -20.67 -8.21 -1.36
CA ARG A 52 -20.22 -7.10 -0.50
C ARG A 52 -19.63 -7.57 0.84
N LEU A 53 -20.03 -8.74 1.32
CA LEU A 53 -19.55 -9.31 2.58
C LEU A 53 -18.42 -10.33 2.40
N GLY A 54 -18.14 -10.76 1.17
CA GLY A 54 -17.27 -11.91 0.92
C GLY A 54 -17.88 -13.24 1.40
N ALA A 55 -19.22 -13.31 1.50
CA ALA A 55 -19.95 -14.47 2.01
C ALA A 55 -20.10 -15.54 0.91
N LEU A 56 -18.99 -16.21 0.60
CA LEU A 56 -18.88 -17.13 -0.55
C LEU A 56 -19.83 -18.33 -0.43
N GLU A 57 -19.97 -18.90 0.76
CA GLU A 57 -20.79 -20.10 0.95
C GLU A 57 -22.29 -19.80 0.81
N GLU A 58 -22.76 -18.69 1.36
CA GLU A 58 -24.11 -18.20 1.15
C GLU A 58 -24.36 -17.81 -0.31
N GLY A 59 -23.34 -17.26 -0.99
CA GLY A 59 -23.35 -17.00 -2.43
C GLY A 59 -23.52 -18.28 -3.26
N LYS A 60 -22.79 -19.35 -2.94
CA LYS A 60 -22.92 -20.67 -3.58
C LYS A 60 -24.31 -21.27 -3.35
N GLN A 61 -24.87 -21.13 -2.15
CA GLN A 61 -26.25 -21.57 -1.88
C GLN A 61 -27.26 -20.82 -2.75
N ALA A 62 -27.12 -19.50 -2.88
CA ALA A 62 -27.96 -18.70 -3.77
C ALA A 62 -27.82 -19.17 -5.23
N HIS A 63 -26.60 -19.44 -5.69
CA HIS A 63 -26.33 -19.97 -7.02
C HIS A 63 -27.01 -21.34 -7.28
N CYS A 64 -26.93 -22.27 -6.33
CA CYS A 64 -27.65 -23.55 -6.45
C CYS A 64 -29.18 -23.37 -6.58
N ILE A 65 -29.74 -22.38 -5.87
CA ILE A 65 -31.16 -22.06 -5.93
C ILE A 65 -31.55 -21.50 -7.30
N VAL A 66 -30.69 -20.68 -7.93
CA VAL A 66 -30.87 -20.19 -9.31
C VAL A 66 -31.07 -21.35 -10.27
N PHE A 67 -30.18 -22.34 -10.23
CA PHE A 67 -30.29 -23.54 -11.08
C PHE A 67 -31.52 -24.38 -10.79
N LYS A 68 -31.83 -24.62 -9.51
CA LYS A 68 -32.98 -25.43 -9.10
C LYS A 68 -34.30 -24.87 -9.63
N HIS A 69 -34.40 -23.55 -9.78
CA HIS A 69 -35.62 -22.89 -10.26
C HIS A 69 -35.56 -22.51 -11.75
N GLY A 70 -34.46 -22.82 -12.45
CA GLY A 70 -34.31 -22.54 -13.88
C GLY A 70 -34.08 -21.06 -14.21
N PHE A 71 -33.58 -20.27 -13.26
CA PHE A 71 -33.33 -18.83 -13.44
C PHE A 71 -31.96 -18.52 -14.10
N ASN A 72 -31.24 -19.53 -14.57
CA ASN A 72 -29.91 -19.40 -15.18
C ASN A 72 -29.89 -18.72 -16.55
N ARG A 73 -31.07 -18.34 -17.08
CA ARG A 73 -31.20 -17.52 -18.30
C ARG A 73 -31.42 -16.04 -18.01
N ASP A 74 -31.65 -15.65 -16.75
CA ASP A 74 -31.81 -14.25 -16.37
C ASP A 74 -30.44 -13.56 -16.31
N MET A 75 -30.20 -12.65 -17.25
CA MET A 75 -28.92 -11.97 -17.40
C MET A 75 -28.54 -11.11 -16.19
N ILE A 76 -29.51 -10.45 -15.56
CA ILE A 76 -29.25 -9.55 -14.42
C ILE A 76 -28.79 -10.36 -13.19
N LEU A 77 -29.46 -11.47 -12.93
CA LEU A 77 -29.14 -12.40 -11.87
C LEU A 77 -27.78 -13.07 -12.11
N MET A 78 -27.53 -13.56 -13.32
CA MET A 78 -26.25 -14.20 -13.66
C MET A 78 -25.08 -13.19 -13.58
N THR A 79 -25.26 -11.95 -14.02
CA THR A 79 -24.27 -10.86 -13.80
C THR A 79 -24.06 -10.59 -12.31
N SER A 80 -25.12 -10.62 -11.49
CA SER A 80 -25.02 -10.43 -10.03
C SER A 80 -24.26 -11.58 -9.36
N LEU A 81 -24.42 -12.82 -9.84
CA LEU A 81 -23.66 -13.98 -9.38
C LEU A 81 -22.19 -13.92 -9.81
N LEU A 82 -21.92 -13.51 -11.05
CA LEU A 82 -20.57 -13.28 -11.54
C LEU A 82 -19.84 -12.24 -10.69
N ASP A 83 -20.45 -11.07 -10.47
CA ASP A 83 -19.91 -10.01 -9.60
C ASP A 83 -19.71 -10.49 -8.16
N MET A 84 -20.61 -11.32 -7.64
CA MET A 84 -20.46 -11.95 -6.32
C MET A 84 -19.22 -12.83 -6.25
N TYR A 85 -19.05 -13.78 -7.18
CA TYR A 85 -17.89 -14.66 -7.21
C TYR A 85 -16.58 -13.89 -7.43
N ALA A 86 -16.59 -12.90 -8.34
CA ALA A 86 -15.48 -11.98 -8.55
C ALA A 86 -15.09 -11.24 -7.26
N LYS A 87 -16.07 -10.76 -6.49
CA LYS A 87 -15.83 -10.06 -5.22
C LYS A 87 -15.35 -10.99 -4.10
N CYS A 88 -15.72 -12.27 -4.16
CA CYS A 88 -15.26 -13.32 -3.25
C CYS A 88 -13.93 -13.96 -3.70
N SER A 89 -13.31 -13.48 -4.79
CA SER A 89 -12.05 -14.01 -5.34
C SER A 89 -12.10 -15.48 -5.75
N ASP A 90 -13.29 -16.03 -6.05
CA ASP A 90 -13.48 -17.38 -6.58
C ASP A 90 -13.60 -17.33 -8.11
N ILE A 91 -12.45 -17.15 -8.78
CA ILE A 91 -12.42 -16.97 -10.24
C ILE A 91 -12.86 -18.20 -11.01
N LYS A 92 -12.81 -19.40 -10.41
CA LYS A 92 -13.21 -20.65 -11.06
C LYS A 92 -14.72 -20.67 -11.27
N GLU A 93 -15.48 -20.40 -10.21
CA GLU A 93 -16.94 -20.32 -10.30
C GLU A 93 -17.39 -19.08 -11.08
N ALA A 94 -16.69 -17.95 -10.95
CA ALA A 94 -16.94 -16.78 -11.80
C ALA A 94 -16.83 -17.11 -13.29
N ARG A 95 -15.76 -17.81 -13.71
CA ARG A 95 -15.57 -18.23 -15.10
C ARG A 95 -16.67 -19.19 -15.55
N ARG A 96 -17.06 -20.12 -14.70
CA ARG A 96 -18.16 -21.05 -15.01
C ARG A 96 -19.47 -20.30 -15.29
N VAL A 97 -19.86 -19.37 -14.41
CA VAL A 97 -21.04 -18.51 -14.61
C VAL A 97 -20.92 -17.74 -15.92
N TYR A 98 -19.76 -17.13 -16.18
CA TYR A 98 -19.48 -16.37 -17.40
C TYR A 98 -19.55 -17.20 -18.69
N ASP A 99 -19.09 -18.46 -18.65
CA ASP A 99 -19.11 -19.37 -19.79
C ASP A 99 -20.53 -19.89 -20.09
N GLU A 100 -21.35 -20.09 -19.06
CA GLU A 100 -22.75 -20.54 -19.16
C GLU A 100 -23.72 -19.42 -19.62
N MET A 101 -23.31 -18.14 -19.56
CA MET A 101 -24.14 -17.02 -20.01
C MET A 101 -24.30 -17.00 -21.54
N PRO A 102 -25.54 -16.88 -22.05
CA PRO A 102 -25.82 -16.96 -23.49
C PRO A 102 -25.34 -15.73 -24.29
N ALA A 103 -25.23 -14.58 -23.62
CA ALA A 103 -24.72 -13.34 -24.18
C ALA A 103 -23.74 -12.70 -23.20
N ARG A 104 -22.76 -11.95 -23.70
CA ARG A 104 -21.74 -11.27 -22.89
C ARG A 104 -21.67 -9.83 -23.34
N ASP A 105 -22.58 -9.03 -22.80
CA ASP A 105 -22.59 -7.60 -23.01
C ASP A 105 -21.43 -6.90 -22.29
N VAL A 106 -21.32 -5.59 -22.46
CA VAL A 106 -20.26 -4.79 -21.83
C VAL A 106 -20.25 -4.94 -20.30
N VAL A 107 -21.41 -5.10 -19.65
CA VAL A 107 -21.52 -5.20 -18.18
C VAL A 107 -20.97 -6.53 -17.66
N VAL A 108 -21.29 -7.63 -18.34
CA VAL A 108 -20.78 -8.97 -18.02
C VAL A 108 -19.26 -9.02 -18.19
N ASN A 109 -18.76 -8.47 -19.31
CA ASN A 109 -17.32 -8.40 -19.57
C ASN A 109 -16.60 -7.54 -18.53
N ASN A 110 -17.15 -6.38 -18.16
CA ASN A 110 -16.60 -5.50 -17.12
C ASN A 110 -16.48 -6.22 -15.76
N SER A 111 -17.51 -7.01 -15.40
CA SER A 111 -17.53 -7.79 -14.15
C SER A 111 -16.46 -8.89 -14.16
N MET A 112 -16.25 -9.55 -15.31
CA MET A 112 -15.22 -10.57 -15.46
C MET A 112 -13.80 -9.96 -15.45
N VAL A 113 -13.58 -8.82 -16.13
CA VAL A 113 -12.33 -8.07 -16.08
C VAL A 113 -11.98 -7.69 -14.64
N PHE A 114 -12.96 -7.17 -13.88
CA PHE A 114 -12.79 -6.85 -12.46
C PHE A 114 -12.40 -8.09 -11.64
N GLY A 115 -13.07 -9.22 -11.84
CA GLY A 115 -12.76 -10.49 -11.15
C GLY A 115 -11.36 -11.02 -11.47
N LEU A 116 -10.94 -10.96 -12.73
CA LEU A 116 -9.59 -11.34 -13.15
C LEU A 116 -8.52 -10.47 -12.50
N CYS A 117 -8.73 -9.15 -12.45
CA CYS A 117 -7.83 -8.24 -11.75
C CYS A 117 -7.76 -8.56 -10.24
N ARG A 118 -8.90 -8.77 -9.56
CA ARG A 118 -8.94 -9.15 -8.12
C ARG A 118 -8.12 -10.41 -7.82
N CYS A 119 -8.08 -11.36 -8.75
CA CYS A 119 -7.33 -12.60 -8.63
C CYS A 119 -5.88 -12.52 -9.16
N HIS A 120 -5.36 -11.31 -9.42
CA HIS A 120 -4.02 -11.06 -9.95
C HIS A 120 -3.76 -11.73 -11.32
N LEU A 121 -4.81 -12.02 -12.09
CA LEU A 121 -4.76 -12.56 -13.45
C LEU A 121 -4.83 -11.44 -14.50
N THR A 122 -3.97 -10.43 -14.33
CA THR A 122 -4.02 -9.19 -15.11
C THR A 122 -3.87 -9.41 -16.62
N LEU A 123 -3.00 -10.32 -17.05
CA LEU A 123 -2.79 -10.60 -18.48
C LEU A 123 -4.06 -11.11 -19.15
N GLU A 124 -4.81 -11.97 -18.46
CA GLU A 124 -6.11 -12.45 -18.94
C GLU A 124 -7.13 -11.31 -18.97
N ALA A 125 -7.14 -10.43 -17.96
CA ALA A 125 -8.02 -9.27 -17.93
C ALA A 125 -7.78 -8.32 -19.12
N ILE A 126 -6.52 -8.03 -19.43
CA ILE A 126 -6.12 -7.21 -20.59
C ILE A 126 -6.51 -7.90 -21.90
N THR A 127 -6.33 -9.22 -21.99
CA THR A 127 -6.70 -10.00 -23.19
C THR A 127 -8.20 -9.96 -23.42
N LEU A 128 -9.00 -10.21 -22.39
CA LEU A 128 -10.45 -10.11 -22.46
C LEU A 128 -10.89 -8.71 -22.89
N PHE A 129 -10.35 -7.67 -22.23
CA PHE A 129 -10.64 -6.28 -22.54
C PHE A 129 -10.33 -5.90 -24.00
N ASN A 130 -9.20 -6.34 -24.54
CA ASN A 130 -8.85 -6.07 -25.94
C ASN A 130 -9.78 -6.81 -26.93
N ASN A 131 -10.36 -7.94 -26.53
CA ASN A 131 -11.28 -8.75 -27.34
C ASN A 131 -12.75 -8.31 -27.22
N MET A 132 -13.07 -7.32 -26.36
CA MET A 132 -14.42 -6.79 -26.24
C MET A 132 -14.81 -6.02 -27.52
N PHE A 133 -15.98 -6.34 -28.07
CA PHE A 133 -16.53 -5.67 -29.26
C PHE A 133 -16.90 -4.21 -28.96
N GLU A 134 -17.53 -3.98 -27.81
CA GLU A 134 -17.87 -2.65 -27.28
C GLU A 134 -17.17 -2.43 -25.95
N ARG A 135 -16.65 -1.21 -25.75
CA ARG A 135 -16.00 -0.77 -24.51
C ARG A 135 -16.59 0.56 -24.08
N ASP A 136 -17.05 0.63 -22.85
CA ASP A 136 -17.53 1.87 -22.24
C ASP A 136 -16.52 2.42 -21.21
N VAL A 137 -16.84 3.57 -20.61
CA VAL A 137 -16.03 4.17 -19.53
C VAL A 137 -15.88 3.18 -18.37
N GLY A 138 -16.91 2.38 -18.09
CA GLY A 138 -16.89 1.31 -17.11
C GLY A 138 -15.83 0.24 -17.40
N SER A 139 -15.66 -0.16 -18.67
CA SER A 139 -14.65 -1.13 -19.10
C SER A 139 -13.24 -0.64 -18.78
N TRP A 140 -12.94 0.61 -19.14
CA TRP A 140 -11.65 1.23 -18.85
C TRP A 140 -11.42 1.38 -17.36
N ASN A 141 -12.42 1.84 -16.61
CA ASN A 141 -12.33 2.03 -15.17
C ASN A 141 -12.09 0.71 -14.44
N SER A 142 -12.78 -0.38 -14.82
CA SER A 142 -12.56 -1.70 -14.22
C SER A 142 -11.13 -2.19 -14.40
N LEU A 143 -10.55 -2.01 -15.59
CA LEU A 143 -9.19 -2.47 -15.87
C LEU A 143 -8.13 -1.56 -15.22
N ILE A 144 -8.28 -0.23 -15.33
CA ILE A 144 -7.33 0.74 -14.75
C ILE A 144 -7.32 0.65 -13.23
N SER A 145 -8.49 0.57 -12.57
CA SER A 145 -8.56 0.45 -11.11
C SER A 145 -8.07 -0.91 -10.62
N GLY A 146 -8.34 -2.00 -11.35
CA GLY A 146 -7.79 -3.32 -11.06
C GLY A 146 -6.27 -3.35 -11.15
N LEU A 147 -5.69 -2.75 -12.19
CA LEU A 147 -4.23 -2.61 -12.34
C LEU A 147 -3.60 -1.77 -11.22
N ALA A 148 -4.29 -0.70 -10.81
CA ALA A 148 -3.86 0.12 -9.68
C ALA A 148 -3.75 -0.72 -8.39
N GLN A 149 -4.77 -1.55 -8.11
CA GLN A 149 -4.78 -2.44 -6.94
C GLN A 149 -3.69 -3.51 -7.00
N ASN A 150 -3.35 -4.00 -8.19
CA ASN A 150 -2.32 -5.02 -8.39
C ASN A 150 -0.89 -4.45 -8.42
N SER A 151 -0.70 -3.16 -8.07
CA SER A 151 0.60 -2.48 -8.12
C SER A 151 1.21 -2.39 -9.52
N GLU A 152 0.39 -2.51 -10.57
CA GLU A 152 0.82 -2.45 -11.99
C GLU A 152 0.66 -1.04 -12.57
N GLY A 153 1.14 -0.03 -11.83
CA GLY A 153 0.88 1.38 -12.12
C GLY A 153 1.35 1.86 -13.50
N ARG A 154 2.46 1.31 -14.03
CA ARG A 154 2.96 1.67 -15.37
C ARG A 154 1.98 1.25 -16.47
N THR A 155 1.43 0.04 -16.37
CA THR A 155 0.44 -0.48 -17.31
C THR A 155 -0.85 0.32 -17.22
N ALA A 156 -1.28 0.68 -16.01
CA ALA A 156 -2.46 1.54 -15.80
C ALA A 156 -2.30 2.92 -16.47
N LEU A 157 -1.15 3.59 -16.33
CA LEU A 157 -0.87 4.86 -17.01
C LEU A 157 -0.85 4.73 -18.53
N PHE A 158 -0.29 3.63 -19.05
CA PHE A 158 -0.32 3.35 -20.48
C PHE A 158 -1.76 3.19 -20.99
N LEU A 159 -2.61 2.44 -20.27
CA LEU A 159 -4.01 2.27 -20.64
C LEU A 159 -4.81 3.57 -20.53
N PHE A 160 -4.55 4.40 -19.52
CA PHE A 160 -5.17 5.73 -19.44
C PHE A 160 -4.80 6.61 -20.64
N LYS A 161 -3.53 6.56 -21.08
CA LYS A 161 -3.11 7.24 -22.32
C LYS A 161 -3.85 6.67 -23.53
N LYS A 162 -3.96 5.34 -23.63
CA LYS A 162 -4.66 4.65 -24.73
C LYS A 162 -6.14 5.03 -24.78
N MET A 163 -6.84 4.99 -23.64
CA MET A 163 -8.24 5.42 -23.46
C MET A 163 -8.48 6.81 -24.06
N ARG A 164 -7.60 7.77 -23.76
CA ARG A 164 -7.70 9.14 -24.26
C ARG A 164 -7.38 9.27 -25.75
N VAL A 165 -6.43 8.50 -26.27
CA VAL A 165 -6.10 8.49 -27.70
C VAL A 165 -7.23 7.88 -28.53
N GLU A 166 -7.93 6.88 -27.99
CA GLU A 166 -9.12 6.28 -28.60
C GLU A 166 -10.39 7.14 -28.45
N GLY A 167 -10.29 8.32 -27.81
CA GLY A 167 -11.40 9.26 -27.68
C GLY A 167 -12.46 8.85 -26.65
N ALA A 168 -12.18 7.89 -25.77
CA ALA A 168 -13.10 7.51 -24.71
C ALA A 168 -13.23 8.64 -23.67
N GLU A 169 -14.45 8.85 -23.17
CA GLU A 169 -14.73 9.84 -22.14
C GLU A 169 -14.07 9.46 -20.80
N VAL A 170 -13.59 10.46 -20.08
CA VAL A 170 -12.94 10.29 -18.77
C VAL A 170 -13.89 10.80 -17.70
N ASP A 171 -14.13 10.02 -16.65
CA ASP A 171 -14.96 10.42 -15.52
C ASP A 171 -14.14 10.63 -14.23
N PHE A 172 -14.83 11.04 -13.15
CA PHE A 172 -14.20 11.28 -11.86
C PHE A 172 -13.59 10.00 -11.24
N MET A 173 -14.12 8.81 -11.58
CA MET A 173 -13.59 7.52 -11.13
C MET A 173 -12.28 7.17 -11.84
N THR A 174 -12.19 7.45 -13.15
CA THR A 174 -10.95 7.35 -13.92
C THR A 174 -9.88 8.24 -13.29
N MET A 175 -10.18 9.52 -13.05
CA MET A 175 -9.21 10.46 -12.48
C MET A 175 -8.72 10.03 -11.10
N SER A 176 -9.64 9.61 -10.22
CA SER A 176 -9.30 9.13 -8.87
C SER A 176 -8.35 7.92 -8.93
N SER A 177 -8.63 6.96 -9.83
CA SER A 177 -7.82 5.76 -10.00
C SER A 177 -6.43 6.08 -10.54
N VAL A 178 -6.34 6.94 -11.55
CA VAL A 178 -5.07 7.35 -12.16
C VAL A 178 -4.23 8.21 -11.21
N LEU A 179 -4.85 9.08 -10.40
CA LEU A 179 -4.15 9.82 -9.36
C LEU A 179 -3.57 8.88 -8.30
N SER A 180 -4.33 7.87 -7.85
CA SER A 180 -3.82 6.84 -6.93
C SER A 180 -2.62 6.10 -7.51
N VAL A 181 -2.68 5.72 -8.80
CA VAL A 181 -1.55 5.11 -9.49
C VAL A 181 -0.32 6.02 -9.48
N CYS A 182 -0.50 7.31 -9.81
CA CYS A 182 0.60 8.28 -9.78
C CYS A 182 1.19 8.41 -8.37
N ALA A 183 0.34 8.39 -7.34
CA ALA A 183 0.72 8.40 -5.94
C ALA A 183 1.58 7.16 -5.59
N ASP A 184 1.15 5.97 -6.00
CA ASP A 184 1.79 4.72 -5.61
C ASP A 184 3.17 4.54 -6.25
N ILE A 185 3.33 4.89 -7.53
CA ILE A 185 4.63 4.83 -8.22
C ILE A 185 5.47 6.12 -8.09
N ALA A 186 4.95 7.13 -7.38
CA ALA A 186 5.52 8.47 -7.22
C ALA A 186 5.79 9.21 -8.55
N ALA A 187 4.88 9.08 -9.53
CA ALA A 187 4.98 9.75 -10.82
C ALA A 187 4.42 11.18 -10.76
N LEU A 188 5.19 12.12 -10.20
CA LEU A 188 4.75 13.49 -9.93
C LEU A 188 4.36 14.24 -11.22
N LEU A 189 5.10 14.06 -12.31
CA LEU A 189 4.81 14.76 -13.56
C LEU A 189 3.50 14.28 -14.18
N ASN A 190 3.25 12.97 -14.17
CA ASN A 190 1.97 12.40 -14.57
C ASN A 190 0.84 12.89 -13.65
N GLY A 191 1.06 12.89 -12.33
CA GLY A 191 0.09 13.38 -11.36
C GLY A 191 -0.31 14.84 -11.58
N LYS A 192 0.65 15.72 -11.87
CA LYS A 192 0.38 17.13 -12.22
C LYS A 192 -0.42 17.28 -13.53
N GLN A 193 -0.13 16.47 -14.53
CA GLN A 193 -0.92 16.46 -15.78
C GLN A 193 -2.36 16.04 -15.53
N VAL A 194 -2.55 14.97 -14.73
CA VAL A 194 -3.87 14.47 -14.36
C VAL A 194 -4.62 15.51 -13.52
N HIS A 195 -3.97 16.18 -12.57
CA HIS A 195 -4.57 17.28 -11.83
C HIS A 195 -4.97 18.45 -12.75
N GLY A 196 -4.17 18.78 -13.76
CA GLY A 196 -4.58 19.75 -14.79
C GLY A 196 -5.81 19.31 -15.57
N LEU A 197 -5.97 18.01 -15.86
CA LEU A 197 -7.19 17.46 -16.46
C LEU A 197 -8.37 17.52 -15.48
N VAL A 198 -8.16 17.23 -14.20
CA VAL A 198 -9.20 17.35 -13.16
C VAL A 198 -9.81 18.75 -13.18
N ILE A 199 -8.98 19.79 -13.17
CA ILE A 199 -9.43 21.19 -13.25
C ILE A 199 -10.14 21.45 -14.59
N ARG A 200 -9.56 20.99 -15.71
CA ARG A 200 -10.13 21.22 -17.04
C ARG A 200 -11.53 20.62 -17.20
N TYR A 201 -11.80 19.47 -16.58
CA TYR A 201 -13.08 18.79 -16.66
C TYR A 201 -14.03 19.14 -15.49
N GLY A 202 -13.60 19.98 -14.55
CA GLY A 202 -14.42 20.39 -13.40
C GLY A 202 -14.59 19.30 -12.34
N PHE A 203 -13.65 18.36 -12.24
CA PHE A 203 -13.74 17.22 -11.32
C PHE A 203 -13.20 17.50 -9.92
N GLU A 204 -12.61 18.68 -9.67
CA GLU A 204 -12.01 19.07 -8.40
C GLU A 204 -13.01 19.12 -7.22
N LEU A 205 -14.30 19.28 -7.53
CA LEU A 205 -15.38 19.29 -6.54
C LEU A 205 -15.79 17.88 -6.07
N HIS A 206 -15.39 16.83 -6.81
CA HIS A 206 -15.66 15.46 -6.39
C HIS A 206 -14.68 15.05 -5.28
N LEU A 207 -15.21 14.79 -4.08
CA LEU A 207 -14.43 14.36 -2.91
C LEU A 207 -13.45 13.20 -3.18
N PRO A 208 -13.81 12.13 -3.93
CA PRO A 208 -12.86 11.07 -4.25
C PRO A 208 -11.63 11.58 -5.02
N VAL A 209 -11.84 12.51 -5.97
CA VAL A 209 -10.77 13.11 -6.77
C VAL A 209 -9.91 14.03 -5.91
N GLY A 210 -10.54 14.84 -5.06
CA GLY A 210 -9.82 15.72 -4.13
C GLY A 210 -8.93 14.93 -3.16
N ASN A 211 -9.46 13.85 -2.58
CA ASN A 211 -8.71 12.96 -1.68
C ASN A 211 -7.55 12.26 -2.40
N ALA A 212 -7.79 11.76 -3.62
CA ALA A 212 -6.73 11.17 -4.44
C ALA A 212 -5.66 12.19 -4.85
N THR A 213 -6.03 13.47 -5.04
CA THR A 213 -5.08 14.56 -5.35
C THR A 213 -4.18 14.87 -4.15
N ILE A 214 -4.74 14.93 -2.93
CA ILE A 214 -3.96 15.09 -1.70
C ILE A 214 -2.97 13.92 -1.52
N ASP A 215 -3.45 12.69 -1.62
CA ASP A 215 -2.61 11.48 -1.48
C ASP A 215 -1.52 11.44 -2.56
N MET A 216 -1.84 11.83 -3.80
CA MET A 216 -0.88 11.92 -4.89
C MET A 216 0.24 12.90 -4.60
N TYR A 217 -0.07 14.13 -4.19
CA TYR A 217 0.97 15.11 -3.88
C TYR A 217 1.81 14.70 -2.67
N ALA A 218 1.18 14.19 -1.60
CA ALA A 218 1.88 13.70 -0.42
C ALA A 218 2.82 12.54 -0.77
N LYS A 219 2.32 11.49 -1.44
CA LYS A 219 3.13 10.33 -1.86
C LYS A 219 4.15 10.62 -2.96
N CYS A 220 4.02 11.74 -3.67
CA CYS A 220 5.03 12.27 -4.59
C CYS A 220 6.01 13.25 -3.90
N GLY A 221 6.01 13.31 -2.57
CA GLY A 221 6.97 14.10 -1.81
C GLY A 221 6.70 15.61 -1.80
N ARG A 222 5.54 16.06 -2.27
CA ARG A 222 5.12 17.47 -2.35
C ARG A 222 4.03 17.77 -1.32
N MET A 223 4.39 17.67 -0.04
CA MET A 223 3.45 17.86 1.07
C MET A 223 2.83 19.26 1.09
N ASP A 224 3.60 20.29 0.73
CA ASP A 224 3.07 21.66 0.63
C ASP A 224 1.97 21.78 -0.43
N ASP A 225 2.17 21.18 -1.61
CA ASP A 225 1.16 21.17 -2.68
C ASP A 225 -0.10 20.43 -2.21
N ALA A 226 0.06 19.33 -1.46
CA ALA A 226 -1.04 18.56 -0.88
C ALA A 226 -1.84 19.41 0.12
N TYR A 227 -1.17 20.14 1.01
CA TYR A 227 -1.80 21.03 1.98
C TYR A 227 -2.51 22.21 1.31
N GLN A 228 -1.88 22.85 0.31
CA GLN A 228 -2.51 23.96 -0.44
C GLN A 228 -3.78 23.49 -1.15
N PHE A 229 -3.75 22.31 -1.79
CA PHE A 229 -4.95 21.74 -2.41
C PHE A 229 -6.02 21.46 -1.35
N PHE A 230 -5.66 20.78 -0.26
CA PHE A 230 -6.58 20.48 0.84
C PHE A 230 -7.25 21.76 1.38
N LYS A 231 -6.47 22.81 1.65
CA LYS A 231 -6.98 24.09 2.14
C LYS A 231 -8.07 24.65 1.23
N ASN A 232 -7.84 24.60 -0.08
CA ASN A 232 -8.75 25.10 -1.12
C ASN A 232 -9.96 24.20 -1.39
N MET A 233 -10.03 23.00 -0.83
CA MET A 233 -11.22 22.15 -0.99
C MET A 233 -12.42 22.77 -0.28
N PRO A 234 -13.56 22.98 -0.97
CA PRO A 234 -14.74 23.61 -0.39
C PRO A 234 -15.45 22.72 0.63
N ILE A 235 -15.38 21.40 0.44
CA ILE A 235 -15.94 20.39 1.33
C ILE A 235 -14.81 19.40 1.64
N LYS A 236 -14.66 19.08 2.92
CA LYS A 236 -13.68 18.10 3.42
C LYS A 236 -14.43 17.02 4.17
N ASN A 237 -14.02 15.76 4.01
CA ASN A 237 -14.57 14.66 4.77
C ASN A 237 -13.48 13.96 5.59
N VAL A 238 -13.86 12.94 6.36
CA VAL A 238 -12.94 12.13 7.15
C VAL A 238 -11.74 11.61 6.34
N VAL A 239 -11.94 11.30 5.05
CA VAL A 239 -10.89 10.81 4.17
C VAL A 239 -9.93 11.95 3.79
N SER A 240 -10.43 13.15 3.48
CA SER A 240 -9.58 14.33 3.18
C SER A 240 -8.62 14.64 4.33
N TRP A 241 -9.14 14.68 5.56
CA TRP A 241 -8.35 14.91 6.78
C TRP A 241 -7.37 13.76 7.04
N THR A 242 -7.83 12.52 6.93
CA THR A 242 -6.98 11.35 7.15
C THR A 242 -5.84 11.28 6.14
N SER A 243 -6.08 11.61 4.87
CA SER A 243 -5.02 11.69 3.84
C SER A 243 -3.96 12.73 4.20
N LEU A 244 -4.37 13.88 4.74
CA LEU A 244 -3.44 14.93 5.18
C LEU A 244 -2.61 14.48 6.39
N ILE A 245 -3.25 13.94 7.43
CA ILE A 245 -2.61 13.46 8.67
C ILE A 245 -1.60 12.34 8.35
N VAL A 246 -1.99 11.35 7.54
CA VAL A 246 -1.10 10.26 7.11
C VAL A 246 0.04 10.79 6.24
N GLY A 247 -0.23 11.78 5.38
CA GLY A 247 0.79 12.47 4.58
C GLY A 247 1.87 13.11 5.46
N TYR A 248 1.46 13.91 6.45
CA TYR A 248 2.37 14.50 7.43
C TYR A 248 3.17 13.44 8.19
N GLY A 249 2.50 12.39 8.70
CA GLY A 249 3.16 11.30 9.41
C GLY A 249 4.23 10.57 8.59
N LYS A 250 3.96 10.33 7.30
CA LYS A 250 4.96 9.75 6.38
C LYS A 250 6.14 10.66 6.10
N HIS A 251 5.98 11.96 6.28
CA HIS A 251 7.04 12.95 6.10
C HIS A 251 7.82 13.25 7.39
N GLY A 252 7.44 12.63 8.52
CA GLY A 252 8.03 12.92 9.83
C GLY A 252 7.52 14.22 10.47
N LEU A 253 6.47 14.82 9.91
CA LEU A 253 5.86 16.07 10.37
C LEU A 253 4.80 15.77 11.44
N GLY A 254 5.25 15.23 12.57
CA GLY A 254 4.38 14.68 13.61
C GLY A 254 3.49 15.71 14.28
N LEU A 255 4.01 16.92 14.51
CA LEU A 255 3.26 18.00 15.15
C LEU A 255 2.17 18.52 14.21
N GLU A 256 2.50 18.74 12.95
CA GLU A 256 1.56 19.18 11.92
C GLU A 256 0.44 18.14 11.69
N ALA A 257 0.76 16.84 11.82
CA ALA A 257 -0.24 15.77 11.78
C ALA A 257 -1.23 15.86 12.95
N LEU A 258 -0.76 16.19 14.15
CA LEU A 258 -1.60 16.35 15.34
C LEU A 258 -2.42 17.65 15.29
N GLU A 259 -1.83 18.75 14.82
CA GLU A 259 -2.57 20.00 14.56
C GLU A 259 -3.70 19.78 13.55
N ALA A 260 -3.45 19.02 12.48
CA ALA A 260 -4.49 18.65 11.52
C ALA A 260 -5.56 17.73 12.14
N PHE A 261 -5.19 16.85 13.06
CA PHE A 261 -6.13 16.00 13.80
C PHE A 261 -7.03 16.85 14.72
N ASP A 262 -6.46 17.79 15.46
CA ASP A 262 -7.21 18.68 16.34
C ASP A 262 -8.14 19.59 15.51
N ALA A 263 -7.64 20.15 14.41
CA ALA A 263 -8.44 20.95 13.49
C ALA A 263 -9.65 20.16 12.93
N MET A 264 -9.45 18.90 12.56
CA MET A 264 -10.52 17.99 12.13
C MET A 264 -11.61 17.85 13.20
N GLU A 265 -11.24 17.70 14.48
CA GLU A 265 -12.20 17.64 15.58
C GLU A 265 -12.94 18.98 15.75
N THR A 266 -12.23 20.12 15.65
CA THR A 266 -12.85 21.45 15.79
C THR A 266 -13.84 21.78 14.67
N GLU A 267 -13.63 21.25 13.47
CA GLU A 267 -14.58 21.35 12.34
C GLU A 267 -15.74 20.34 12.44
N GLY A 268 -15.82 19.56 13.53
CA GLY A 268 -16.90 18.62 13.79
C GLY A 268 -16.81 17.33 12.97
N VAL A 269 -15.66 17.04 12.35
CA VAL A 269 -15.46 15.81 11.59
C VAL A 269 -14.97 14.72 12.53
N VAL A 270 -15.78 13.67 12.71
CA VAL A 270 -15.49 12.58 13.65
C VAL A 270 -14.31 11.71 13.15
N PRO A 271 -13.22 11.59 13.92
CA PRO A 271 -12.12 10.68 13.63
C PRO A 271 -12.57 9.21 13.57
N ASN A 272 -11.98 8.44 12.67
CA ASN A 272 -12.20 7.00 12.60
C ASN A 272 -10.91 6.22 12.91
N LYS A 273 -11.00 4.90 12.88
CA LYS A 273 -9.86 3.99 13.10
C LYS A 273 -8.65 4.28 12.19
N ILE A 274 -8.86 4.71 10.96
CA ILE A 274 -7.76 5.03 10.03
C ILE A 274 -7.13 6.38 10.38
N THR A 275 -7.94 7.35 10.83
CA THR A 275 -7.46 8.66 11.32
C THR A 275 -6.54 8.49 12.53
N PHE A 276 -6.96 7.71 13.53
CA PHE A 276 -6.12 7.42 14.70
C PHE A 276 -4.86 6.65 14.34
N LEU A 277 -4.94 5.67 13.43
CA LEU A 277 -3.76 4.99 12.92
C LEU A 277 -2.77 5.99 12.30
N GLY A 278 -3.25 6.96 11.51
CA GLY A 278 -2.43 8.02 10.94
C GLY A 278 -1.74 8.90 11.98
N ALA A 279 -2.48 9.32 13.02
CA ALA A 279 -1.94 10.13 14.12
C ALA A 279 -0.87 9.37 14.94
N LEU A 280 -1.13 8.09 15.27
CA LEU A 280 -0.15 7.25 15.98
C LEU A 280 1.09 6.98 15.14
N TYR A 281 0.92 6.79 13.83
CA TYR A 281 2.02 6.64 12.89
C TYR A 281 2.90 7.89 12.85
N ALA A 282 2.28 9.07 12.84
CA ALA A 282 2.98 10.36 12.90
C ALA A 282 3.75 10.53 14.21
N CYS A 283 3.13 10.16 15.35
CA CYS A 283 3.79 10.16 16.64
C CYS A 283 5.03 9.24 16.66
N SER A 284 4.92 8.02 16.11
CA SER A 284 6.04 7.06 16.03
C SER A 284 7.26 7.64 15.31
N HIS A 285 7.05 8.29 14.16
CA HIS A 285 8.16 8.84 13.37
C HIS A 285 8.74 10.15 13.93
N ALA A 286 7.96 10.87 14.72
CA ALA A 286 8.40 12.10 15.39
C ALA A 286 8.89 11.87 16.84
N GLY A 287 8.76 10.66 17.38
CA GLY A 287 9.16 10.34 18.76
C GLY A 287 8.23 10.94 19.83
N LEU A 288 6.98 11.26 19.48
CA LEU A 288 6.00 11.92 20.36
C LEU A 288 5.27 10.88 21.24
N VAL A 289 5.96 10.36 22.26
CA VAL A 289 5.46 9.25 23.10
C VAL A 289 4.20 9.62 23.87
N ASN A 290 4.18 10.82 24.47
CA ASN A 290 3.08 11.26 25.33
C ASN A 290 1.80 11.47 24.50
N GLU A 291 1.94 12.12 23.35
CA GLU A 291 0.88 12.40 22.39
C GLU A 291 0.35 11.11 21.77
N GLY A 292 1.23 10.13 21.50
CA GLY A 292 0.83 8.80 21.05
C GLY A 292 -0.05 8.08 22.06
N TRP A 293 0.33 8.07 23.34
CA TRP A 293 -0.50 7.52 24.42
C TRP A 293 -1.83 8.27 24.58
N MET A 294 -1.81 9.60 24.50
CA MET A 294 -3.02 10.42 24.57
C MET A 294 -4.00 10.06 23.46
N ASN A 295 -3.54 9.96 22.22
CA ASN A 295 -4.36 9.59 21.07
C ASN A 295 -4.89 8.15 21.19
N PHE A 296 -4.04 7.20 21.60
CA PHE A 296 -4.44 5.81 21.79
C PHE A 296 -5.55 5.65 22.84
N ASN A 297 -5.43 6.35 23.97
CA ASN A 297 -6.44 6.34 25.03
C ASN A 297 -7.71 7.07 24.61
N THR A 298 -7.59 8.19 23.89
CA THR A 298 -8.73 8.94 23.36
C THR A 298 -9.55 8.09 22.38
N MET A 299 -8.89 7.36 21.49
CA MET A 299 -9.53 6.41 20.57
C MET A 299 -10.42 5.41 21.31
N ILE A 300 -9.92 4.83 22.41
CA ILE A 300 -10.63 3.81 23.18
C ILE A 300 -11.75 4.43 24.03
N HIS A 301 -11.45 5.48 24.79
CA HIS A 301 -12.35 5.97 25.83
C HIS A 301 -13.34 7.04 25.34
N LYS A 302 -12.89 7.98 24.50
CA LYS A 302 -13.76 9.06 23.97
C LYS A 302 -14.57 8.55 22.77
N TYR A 303 -13.92 7.83 21.86
CA TYR A 303 -14.55 7.40 20.60
C TYR A 303 -15.07 5.95 20.61
N SER A 304 -14.79 5.18 21.67
CA SER A 304 -15.19 3.76 21.76
C SER A 304 -14.74 2.94 20.55
N ILE A 305 -13.58 3.27 19.97
CA ILE A 305 -13.00 2.56 18.84
C ILE A 305 -12.09 1.45 19.37
N THR A 306 -12.43 0.21 19.03
CA THR A 306 -11.58 -0.95 19.35
C THR A 306 -10.27 -0.90 18.56
N PRO A 307 -9.09 -0.95 19.22
CA PRO A 307 -7.82 -0.96 18.53
C PRO A 307 -7.64 -2.20 17.63
N MET A 308 -7.22 -1.97 16.40
CA MET A 308 -6.75 -3.01 15.45
C MET A 308 -5.25 -3.31 15.64
N MET A 309 -4.76 -4.42 15.07
CA MET A 309 -3.34 -4.82 15.12
C MET A 309 -2.37 -3.71 14.70
N GLU A 310 -2.75 -2.91 13.71
CA GLU A 310 -1.94 -1.81 13.19
C GLU A 310 -1.74 -0.68 14.20
N HIS A 311 -2.72 -0.42 15.08
CA HIS A 311 -2.58 0.56 16.15
C HIS A 311 -1.59 0.09 17.21
N TYR A 312 -1.69 -1.19 17.62
CA TYR A 312 -0.72 -1.80 18.52
C TYR A 312 0.69 -1.76 17.91
N THR A 313 0.81 -2.07 16.62
CA THR A 313 2.08 -2.00 15.90
C THR A 313 2.69 -0.60 15.95
N CYS A 314 1.89 0.45 15.73
CA CYS A 314 2.38 1.83 15.81
C CYS A 314 2.82 2.22 17.24
N MET A 315 2.07 1.82 18.27
CA MET A 315 2.46 2.07 19.67
C MET A 315 3.74 1.35 20.07
N VAL A 316 3.91 0.09 19.64
CA VAL A 316 5.13 -0.69 19.87
C VAL A 316 6.32 -0.05 19.15
N ASP A 317 6.15 0.36 17.88
CA ASP A 317 7.18 1.06 17.12
C ASP A 317 7.57 2.38 17.80
N LEU A 318 6.60 3.18 18.23
CA LEU A 318 6.82 4.44 18.95
C LEU A 318 7.64 4.24 20.23
N LEU A 319 7.21 3.34 21.12
CA LEU A 319 7.90 3.05 22.37
C LEU A 319 9.32 2.50 22.14
N ALA A 320 9.45 1.56 21.20
CA ALA A 320 10.73 0.92 20.92
C ALA A 320 11.75 1.88 20.30
N ARG A 321 11.30 2.76 19.40
CA ARG A 321 12.13 3.82 18.80
C ARG A 321 12.53 4.88 19.80
N ALA A 322 11.66 5.22 20.76
CA ALA A 322 11.98 6.11 21.86
C ALA A 322 12.94 5.47 22.89
N GLY A 323 13.06 4.14 22.90
CA GLY A 323 14.01 3.38 23.73
C GLY A 323 13.39 2.69 24.93
N HIS A 324 12.07 2.78 25.07
CA HIS A 324 11.30 2.12 26.12
C HIS A 324 11.05 0.64 25.75
N LEU A 325 12.12 -0.12 25.47
CA LEU A 325 12.02 -1.50 24.95
C LEU A 325 11.26 -2.44 25.91
N THR A 326 11.51 -2.32 27.21
CA THR A 326 10.82 -3.14 28.22
C THR A 326 9.33 -2.80 28.32
N GLU A 327 8.99 -1.51 28.22
CA GLU A 327 7.60 -1.06 28.21
C GLU A 327 6.88 -1.55 26.94
N ALA A 328 7.52 -1.41 25.78
CA ALA A 328 7.02 -1.94 24.52
C ALA A 328 6.79 -3.46 24.60
N TYR A 329 7.74 -4.23 25.15
CA TYR A 329 7.56 -5.67 25.32
C TYR A 329 6.39 -6.01 26.27
N ASN A 330 6.28 -5.32 27.41
CA ASN A 330 5.14 -5.48 28.32
C ASN A 330 3.80 -5.14 27.66
N PHE A 331 3.78 -4.15 26.76
CA PHE A 331 2.60 -3.78 26.00
C PHE A 331 2.19 -4.90 25.02
N ILE A 332 3.16 -5.54 24.35
CA ILE A 332 2.93 -6.73 23.50
C ILE A 332 2.31 -7.88 24.32
N GLU A 333 2.79 -8.10 25.54
CA GLU A 333 2.30 -9.19 26.38
C GLU A 333 0.89 -8.93 26.95
N ARG A 334 0.49 -7.66 27.08
CA ARG A 334 -0.82 -7.25 27.63
C ARG A 334 -1.91 -7.07 26.59
N MET A 335 -1.57 -7.01 25.31
CA MET A 335 -2.56 -6.74 24.27
C MET A 335 -3.58 -7.89 24.14
N PRO A 336 -4.86 -7.62 23.86
CA PRO A 336 -5.93 -8.62 23.86
C PRO A 336 -5.95 -9.51 22.60
N ILE A 337 -5.13 -9.19 21.60
CA ILE A 337 -5.05 -9.89 20.32
C ILE A 337 -3.68 -10.59 20.24
N LYS A 338 -3.58 -11.74 19.58
CA LYS A 338 -2.27 -12.40 19.40
C LYS A 338 -1.39 -11.58 18.45
N PRO A 339 -0.10 -11.34 18.76
CA PRO A 339 0.77 -10.52 17.94
C PRO A 339 1.05 -11.17 16.58
N GLU A 340 0.95 -10.36 15.53
CA GLU A 340 1.30 -10.74 14.17
C GLU A 340 2.78 -10.50 13.88
N ALA A 341 3.29 -11.14 12.83
CA ALA A 341 4.69 -11.06 12.43
C ALA A 341 5.17 -9.64 12.12
N LYS A 342 4.32 -8.79 11.53
CA LYS A 342 4.67 -7.39 11.23
C LYS A 342 5.01 -6.59 12.49
N LEU A 343 4.22 -6.77 13.56
CA LEU A 343 4.45 -6.11 14.85
C LEU A 343 5.76 -6.58 15.47
N LEU A 344 6.00 -7.89 15.51
CA LEU A 344 7.24 -8.44 16.05
C LEU A 344 8.46 -8.05 15.21
N THR A 345 8.32 -7.91 13.89
CA THR A 345 9.37 -7.44 12.98
C THR A 345 9.74 -5.98 13.27
N ALA A 346 8.75 -5.11 13.48
CA ALA A 346 8.98 -3.71 13.87
C ALA A 346 9.71 -3.62 15.23
N PHE A 347 9.25 -4.40 16.22
CA PHE A 347 9.88 -4.46 17.53
C PHE A 347 11.30 -5.02 17.48
N LEU A 348 11.52 -6.13 16.77
CA LEU A 348 12.84 -6.74 16.59
C LEU A 348 13.81 -5.77 15.93
N SER A 349 13.38 -5.05 14.90
CA SER A 349 14.21 -4.03 14.22
C SER A 349 14.71 -2.97 15.21
N SER A 350 13.84 -2.51 16.11
CA SER A 350 14.19 -1.55 17.16
C SER A 350 15.14 -2.16 18.20
N CYS A 351 14.92 -3.41 18.64
CA CYS A 351 15.84 -4.14 19.52
C CYS A 351 17.24 -4.26 18.90
N CYS A 352 17.32 -4.57 17.60
CA CYS A 352 18.57 -4.68 16.86
C CYS A 352 19.31 -3.33 16.82
N SER A 353 18.60 -2.25 16.50
CA SER A 353 19.19 -0.90 16.43
C SER A 353 19.74 -0.41 17.76
N ARG A 354 19.16 -0.87 18.88
CA ARG A 354 19.55 -0.50 20.24
C ARG A 354 20.41 -1.56 20.95
N MET A 355 20.83 -2.60 20.23
CA MET A 355 21.69 -3.68 20.72
C MET A 355 21.16 -4.43 21.96
N ASN A 356 19.83 -4.53 22.13
CA ASN A 356 19.26 -5.34 23.21
C ASN A 356 19.19 -6.83 22.79
N VAL A 357 20.22 -7.59 23.18
CA VAL A 357 20.43 -8.97 22.72
C VAL A 357 19.39 -9.94 23.25
N GLU A 358 18.96 -9.78 24.50
CA GLU A 358 18.01 -10.70 25.14
C GLU A 358 16.64 -10.61 24.48
N LEU A 359 16.09 -9.41 24.34
CA LEU A 359 14.79 -9.21 23.69
C LEU A 359 14.84 -9.56 22.20
N ALA A 360 15.94 -9.24 21.50
CA ALA A 360 16.09 -9.59 20.09
C ALA A 360 16.07 -11.12 19.87
N LYS A 361 16.73 -11.91 20.72
CA LYS A 361 16.69 -13.37 20.65
C LYS A 361 15.29 -13.93 20.91
N THR A 362 14.62 -13.46 21.96
CA THR A 362 13.28 -13.92 22.35
C THR A 362 12.23 -13.62 21.26
N VAL A 363 12.18 -12.36 20.80
CA VAL A 363 11.24 -11.91 19.76
C VAL A 363 11.56 -12.56 18.43
N GLY A 364 12.86 -12.72 18.13
CA GLY A 364 13.36 -13.41 16.96
C GLY A 364 12.84 -14.83 16.84
N GLN A 365 12.98 -15.62 17.90
CA GLN A 365 12.49 -17.00 17.90
C GLN A 365 10.96 -17.05 17.71
N ARG A 366 10.22 -16.19 18.42
CA ARG A 366 8.76 -16.11 18.29
C ARG A 366 8.32 -15.75 16.87
N LEU A 367 9.04 -14.86 16.19
CA LEU A 367 8.77 -14.49 14.80
C LEU A 367 9.01 -15.66 13.84
N LEU A 368 10.09 -16.43 14.04
CA LEU A 368 10.36 -17.64 13.24
C LEU A 368 9.32 -18.75 13.45
N ASP A 369 8.74 -18.82 14.63
CA ASP A 369 7.68 -19.79 14.96
C ASP A 369 6.33 -19.38 14.33
N LEU A 370 6.05 -18.08 14.21
CA LEU A 370 4.83 -17.54 13.60
C LEU A 370 4.84 -17.59 12.07
N GLU A 371 5.92 -17.14 11.45
CA GLU A 371 6.08 -17.11 9.99
C GLU A 371 7.31 -17.92 9.55
N PRO A 372 7.21 -19.26 9.59
CA PRO A 372 8.34 -20.14 9.31
C PRO A 372 8.85 -20.07 7.86
N GLU A 373 8.10 -19.47 6.94
CA GLU A 373 8.39 -19.42 5.51
C GLU A 373 8.82 -18.02 5.03
N GLU A 374 8.63 -16.99 5.86
CA GLU A 374 8.85 -15.61 5.47
C GLU A 374 10.33 -15.21 5.55
N ALA A 375 10.89 -14.76 4.42
CA ALA A 375 12.32 -14.46 4.33
C ALA A 375 12.76 -13.29 5.22
N GLY A 376 11.90 -12.30 5.44
CA GLY A 376 12.22 -11.08 6.17
C GLY A 376 12.71 -11.34 7.60
N ALA A 377 12.08 -12.26 8.32
CA ALA A 377 12.42 -12.61 9.70
C ALA A 377 13.83 -13.19 9.83
N TYR A 378 14.15 -14.16 8.98
CA TYR A 378 15.49 -14.77 8.93
C TYR A 378 16.55 -13.74 8.57
N MET A 379 16.27 -12.88 7.59
CA MET A 379 17.19 -11.83 7.16
C MET A 379 17.49 -10.84 8.31
N LEU A 380 16.46 -10.40 9.03
CA LEU A 380 16.60 -9.49 10.16
C LEU A 380 17.41 -10.11 11.31
N LEU A 381 17.15 -11.38 11.64
CA LEU A 381 17.91 -12.10 12.68
C LEU A 381 19.35 -12.39 12.27
N SER A 382 19.59 -12.76 11.02
CA SER A 382 20.94 -12.99 10.52
C SER A 382 21.76 -11.69 10.56
N ASN A 383 21.16 -10.56 10.15
CA ASN A 383 21.79 -9.25 10.26
C ASN A 383 22.08 -8.88 11.72
N PHE A 384 21.16 -9.18 12.63
CA PHE A 384 21.34 -8.94 14.06
C PHE A 384 22.53 -9.74 14.63
N TYR A 385 22.56 -11.05 14.39
CA TYR A 385 23.67 -11.90 14.85
C TYR A 385 25.01 -11.45 14.26
N GLY A 386 25.02 -11.00 13.00
CA GLY A 386 26.19 -10.38 12.39
C GLY A 386 26.66 -9.10 13.09
N LEU A 387 25.72 -8.22 13.46
CA LEU A 387 26.01 -6.98 14.20
C LEU A 387 26.63 -7.23 15.57
N VAL A 388 26.14 -8.22 16.31
CA VAL A 388 26.66 -8.56 17.65
C VAL A 388 27.87 -9.50 17.61
N GLY A 389 28.36 -9.86 16.41
CA GLY A 389 29.51 -10.75 16.23
C GLY A 389 29.24 -12.23 16.50
N ASP A 390 27.97 -12.64 16.62
CA ASP A 390 27.57 -14.04 16.82
C ASP A 390 27.57 -14.81 15.49
N LEU A 391 28.76 -15.23 15.07
CA LEU A 391 28.96 -15.99 13.83
C LEU A 391 28.19 -17.33 13.82
N GLU A 392 27.94 -17.93 14.98
CA GLU A 392 27.22 -19.20 15.07
C GLU A 392 25.72 -18.99 14.90
N GLY A 393 25.15 -17.94 15.48
CA GLY A 393 23.79 -17.47 15.20
C GLY A 393 23.55 -17.22 13.71
N VAL A 394 24.48 -16.53 13.03
CA VAL A 394 24.42 -16.30 11.58
C VAL A 394 24.39 -17.62 10.80
N LYS A 395 25.29 -18.56 11.11
CA LYS A 395 25.33 -19.88 10.44
C LYS A 395 24.04 -20.67 10.67
N ASN A 396 23.50 -20.65 11.89
CA ASN A 396 22.27 -21.35 12.24
C ASN A 396 21.06 -20.82 11.46
N VAL A 397 20.88 -19.50 11.41
CA VAL A 397 19.81 -18.87 10.63
C VAL A 397 19.94 -19.22 9.14
N ARG A 398 21.15 -19.20 8.58
CA ARG A 398 21.38 -19.61 7.18
C ARG A 398 21.02 -21.07 6.91
N ARG A 399 21.42 -21.98 7.80
CA ARG A 399 21.09 -23.39 7.69
C ARG A 399 19.56 -23.60 7.68
N LEU A 400 18.84 -22.85 8.52
CA LEU A 400 17.38 -22.88 8.54
C LEU A 400 16.77 -22.35 7.24
N MET A 401 17.25 -21.21 6.71
CA MET A 401 16.78 -20.66 5.43
C MET A 401 16.99 -21.66 4.28
N SER A 402 18.18 -22.24 4.17
CA SER A 402 18.52 -23.21 3.11
C SER A 402 17.65 -24.47 3.23
N LYS A 403 17.45 -25.00 4.45
CA LYS A 403 16.61 -26.18 4.69
C LYS A 403 15.15 -25.95 4.25
N LYS A 404 14.66 -24.71 4.34
CA LYS A 404 13.29 -24.34 3.98
C LYS A 404 13.13 -23.77 2.57
N GLY A 405 14.22 -23.64 1.80
CA GLY A 405 14.16 -23.11 0.43
C GLY A 405 13.81 -21.62 0.34
N ILE A 406 13.98 -20.87 1.43
CA ILE A 406 13.58 -19.45 1.53
C ILE A 406 14.51 -18.58 0.68
N ARG A 407 13.92 -17.73 -0.17
CA ARG A 407 14.65 -16.80 -1.05
C ARG A 407 14.43 -15.35 -0.63
N LYS A 408 15.48 -14.54 -0.75
CA LYS A 408 15.44 -13.10 -0.46
C LYS A 408 14.64 -12.36 -1.54
N GLU A 409 13.76 -11.46 -1.11
CA GLU A 409 13.08 -10.51 -2.01
C GLU A 409 14.10 -9.56 -2.66
N LYS A 410 13.86 -9.22 -3.93
CA LYS A 410 14.73 -8.31 -4.67
C LYS A 410 14.47 -6.86 -4.26
N ALA A 411 15.52 -6.16 -3.83
CA ALA A 411 15.47 -4.73 -3.57
C ALA A 411 15.58 -3.95 -4.88
N CYS A 412 14.59 -3.10 -5.17
CA CYS A 412 14.56 -2.23 -6.34
C CYS A 412 14.39 -0.78 -5.90
N THR A 413 15.17 0.11 -6.52
CA THR A 413 15.03 1.56 -6.36
C THR A 413 14.75 2.17 -7.74
N TRP A 414 13.84 3.11 -7.82
CA TRP A 414 13.55 3.83 -9.05
C TRP A 414 13.54 5.35 -8.88
N ILE A 415 13.75 6.04 -9.99
CA ILE A 415 13.76 7.50 -10.12
C ILE A 415 13.02 7.90 -11.40
N GLU A 416 12.25 8.99 -11.36
CA GLU A 416 11.63 9.59 -12.53
C GLU A 416 12.50 10.74 -13.07
N ILE A 417 12.96 10.65 -14.31
CA ILE A 417 13.70 11.69 -15.02
C ILE A 417 13.07 11.86 -16.40
N ASP A 418 12.81 13.10 -16.82
CA ASP A 418 12.24 13.42 -18.14
C ASP A 418 10.99 12.58 -18.50
N ARG A 419 10.09 12.37 -17.53
CA ARG A 419 8.84 11.58 -17.64
C ARG A 419 9.05 10.08 -17.89
N LYS A 420 10.27 9.58 -17.65
CA LYS A 420 10.61 8.16 -17.73
C LYS A 420 11.02 7.68 -16.35
N VAL A 421 10.48 6.53 -15.95
CA VAL A 421 10.89 5.87 -14.71
C VAL A 421 12.06 4.93 -15.01
N HIS A 422 13.18 5.17 -14.35
CA HIS A 422 14.38 4.36 -14.40
C HIS A 422 14.48 3.53 -13.12
N SER A 423 14.55 2.21 -13.24
CA SER A 423 14.62 1.28 -12.10
C SER A 423 15.98 0.58 -12.06
N PHE A 424 16.49 0.36 -10.87
CA PHE A 424 17.77 -0.28 -10.60
C PHE A 424 17.59 -1.44 -9.60
N GLU A 425 18.22 -2.57 -9.89
CA GLU A 425 18.53 -3.61 -8.91
C GLU A 425 19.97 -3.41 -8.36
N SER A 426 20.30 -4.08 -7.25
CA SER A 426 21.67 -4.03 -6.71
C SER A 426 22.67 -4.57 -7.74
N GLY A 427 23.69 -3.78 -8.08
CA GLY A 427 24.69 -4.15 -9.07
C GLY A 427 24.20 -4.15 -10.53
N ASP A 428 23.04 -3.54 -10.81
CA ASP A 428 22.47 -3.49 -12.15
C ASP A 428 23.38 -2.76 -13.16
N ARG A 429 23.54 -3.37 -14.34
CA ARG A 429 24.34 -2.84 -15.47
C ARG A 429 23.52 -2.71 -16.76
N SER A 430 22.21 -2.99 -16.71
CA SER A 430 21.32 -2.98 -17.87
C SER A 430 21.01 -1.58 -18.40
N HIS A 431 21.19 -0.55 -17.57
CA HIS A 431 20.91 0.83 -17.95
C HIS A 431 21.87 1.33 -19.07
N PRO A 432 21.39 2.06 -20.09
CA PRO A 432 22.25 2.57 -21.18
C PRO A 432 23.43 3.43 -20.69
N LEU A 433 23.23 4.21 -19.62
CA LEU A 433 24.26 5.05 -19.00
C LEU A 433 25.06 4.34 -17.89
N SER A 434 25.04 3.01 -17.82
CA SER A 434 25.65 2.28 -16.70
C SER A 434 27.14 2.58 -16.49
N LYS A 435 27.91 2.79 -17.57
CA LYS A 435 29.34 3.16 -17.47
C LYS A 435 29.54 4.52 -16.81
N GLU A 436 28.75 5.53 -17.22
CA GLU A 436 28.81 6.89 -16.68
C GLU A 436 28.38 6.91 -15.21
N ILE A 437 27.29 6.22 -14.88
CA ILE A 437 26.81 6.06 -13.51
C ILE A 437 27.90 5.46 -12.62
N ASN A 438 28.52 4.35 -13.03
CA ASN A 438 29.55 3.70 -12.24
C ASN A 438 30.81 4.58 -12.07
N ASN A 439 31.21 5.32 -13.09
CA ASN A 439 32.36 6.22 -13.00
C ASN A 439 32.09 7.40 -12.06
N TYR A 440 30.91 8.04 -12.15
CA TYR A 440 30.53 9.12 -11.25
C TYR A 440 30.40 8.61 -9.82
N LEU A 441 29.79 7.44 -9.62
CA LEU A 441 29.63 6.82 -8.31
C LEU A 441 30.99 6.55 -7.65
N LYS A 442 31.99 6.06 -8.40
CA LYS A 442 33.36 5.89 -7.87
C LYS A 442 33.95 7.22 -7.35
N ASN A 443 33.80 8.29 -8.12
CA ASN A 443 34.25 9.63 -7.70
C ASN A 443 33.50 10.11 -6.46
N LEU A 444 32.18 9.90 -6.43
CA LEU A 444 31.31 10.27 -5.31
C LEU A 444 31.67 9.50 -4.05
N VAL A 445 31.96 8.20 -4.16
CA VAL A 445 32.44 7.37 -3.04
C VAL A 445 33.76 7.87 -2.50
N GLN A 446 34.70 8.28 -3.36
CA GLN A 446 35.95 8.86 -2.90
C GLN A 446 35.72 10.16 -2.12
N LYS A 447 34.83 11.05 -2.60
CA LYS A 447 34.44 12.26 -1.86
C LYS A 447 33.79 11.91 -0.52
N MET A 448 32.89 10.92 -0.49
CA MET A 448 32.26 10.45 0.76
C MET A 448 33.30 9.93 1.76
N LYS A 449 34.26 9.11 1.32
CA LYS A 449 35.35 8.60 2.18
C LYS A 449 36.19 9.73 2.76
N ASN A 450 36.48 10.77 1.98
CA ASN A 450 37.18 11.96 2.48
C ASN A 450 36.38 12.73 3.55
N CYS A 451 35.05 12.56 3.59
CA CYS A 451 34.17 13.08 4.63
C CYS A 451 33.93 12.09 5.79
N GLY A 452 34.70 10.98 5.87
CA GLY A 452 34.61 10.00 6.95
C GLY A 452 33.62 8.85 6.71
N TYR A 453 33.11 8.67 5.49
CA TYR A 453 32.25 7.53 5.16
C TYR A 453 33.02 6.20 5.20
N VAL A 454 32.49 5.24 5.94
CA VAL A 454 32.97 3.86 5.97
C VAL A 454 31.82 2.94 5.55
N PRO A 455 31.94 2.20 4.42
CA PRO A 455 30.92 1.26 4.00
C PRO A 455 30.64 0.19 5.05
N ASN A 456 29.36 -0.03 5.36
CA ASN A 456 28.96 -1.05 6.33
C ASN A 456 28.89 -2.44 5.67
N THR A 457 30.03 -3.14 5.66
CA THR A 457 30.17 -4.49 5.09
C THR A 457 29.60 -5.60 5.98
N SER A 458 29.28 -5.32 7.25
CA SER A 458 28.74 -6.33 8.18
C SER A 458 27.38 -6.88 7.74
N MET A 459 26.67 -6.11 6.92
CA MET A 459 25.36 -6.44 6.36
C MET A 459 25.44 -7.30 5.09
N VAL A 460 26.62 -7.51 4.52
CA VAL A 460 26.80 -8.34 3.33
C VAL A 460 26.95 -9.80 3.74
N MET A 461 25.88 -10.56 3.50
CA MET A 461 25.81 -11.96 3.92
C MET A 461 26.54 -12.95 3.02
N GLN A 462 27.06 -12.51 1.87
CA GLN A 462 27.81 -13.38 0.97
C GLN A 462 29.18 -13.70 1.57
N ASN A 463 29.59 -14.98 1.51
CA ASN A 463 30.91 -15.41 1.99
C ASN A 463 32.00 -15.06 0.96
N VAL A 464 32.25 -13.76 0.82
CA VAL A 464 33.20 -13.17 -0.12
C VAL A 464 34.23 -12.35 0.65
N GLY A 465 35.38 -12.11 0.02
CA GLY A 465 36.42 -11.25 0.61
C GLY A 465 35.89 -9.84 0.91
N GLU A 466 36.51 -9.17 1.87
CA GLU A 466 36.03 -7.86 2.38
C GLU A 466 35.93 -6.79 1.28
N HIS A 467 36.87 -6.81 0.33
CA HIS A 467 36.85 -5.96 -0.86
C HIS A 467 35.57 -6.16 -1.71
N ILE A 468 35.12 -7.41 -1.89
CA ILE A 468 33.92 -7.72 -2.67
C ILE A 468 32.67 -7.30 -1.90
N LYS A 469 32.66 -7.44 -0.57
CA LYS A 469 31.56 -6.93 0.27
C LYS A 469 31.42 -5.42 0.12
N GLU A 470 32.53 -4.71 0.13
CA GLU A 470 32.54 -3.27 -0.10
C GLU A 470 31.93 -2.91 -1.46
N GLU A 471 32.37 -3.57 -2.55
CA GLU A 471 31.80 -3.35 -3.88
C GLU A 471 30.28 -3.57 -3.94
N ILE A 472 29.76 -4.59 -3.23
CA ILE A 472 28.33 -4.87 -3.16
C ILE A 472 27.57 -3.73 -2.46
N VAL A 473 28.08 -3.24 -1.32
CA VAL A 473 27.45 -2.14 -0.57
C VAL A 473 27.44 -0.85 -1.38
N LEU A 474 28.55 -0.58 -2.08
CA LEU A 474 28.66 0.57 -2.97
C LEU A 474 27.75 0.44 -4.20
N GLY A 475 27.45 -0.78 -4.64
CA GLY A 475 26.54 -1.08 -5.75
C GLY A 475 25.05 -1.14 -5.39
N HIS A 476 24.64 -0.71 -4.20
CA HIS A 476 23.22 -0.66 -3.82
C HIS A 476 22.40 0.22 -4.79
N SER A 477 21.16 -0.21 -5.06
CA SER A 477 20.30 0.44 -6.06
C SER A 477 19.97 1.89 -5.74
N GLU A 478 19.93 2.28 -4.46
CA GLU A 478 19.76 3.69 -4.06
C GLU A 478 20.88 4.58 -4.59
N LYS A 479 22.14 4.15 -4.45
CA LYS A 479 23.30 4.93 -4.88
C LYS A 479 23.33 5.07 -6.40
N LEU A 480 22.95 4.01 -7.13
CA LEU A 480 22.81 4.04 -8.59
C LEU A 480 21.72 5.03 -9.04
N ALA A 481 20.54 4.98 -8.41
CA ALA A 481 19.43 5.87 -8.73
C ALA A 481 19.75 7.34 -8.43
N ILE A 482 20.36 7.63 -7.27
CA ILE A 482 20.81 8.99 -6.92
C ILE A 482 21.85 9.48 -7.92
N THR A 483 22.82 8.62 -8.28
CA THR A 483 23.87 8.99 -9.23
C THR A 483 23.31 9.30 -10.62
N LEU A 484 22.34 8.51 -11.11
CA LEU A 484 21.63 8.86 -12.35
C LEU A 484 20.93 10.23 -12.20
N GLY A 485 20.25 10.47 -11.08
CA GLY A 485 19.64 11.77 -10.77
C GLY A 485 20.65 12.92 -10.82
N LEU A 486 21.85 12.73 -10.27
CA LEU A 486 22.93 13.73 -10.29
C LEU A 486 23.42 14.05 -11.69
N ILE A 487 23.65 13.03 -12.52
CA ILE A 487 24.18 13.17 -13.88
C ILE A 487 23.14 13.77 -14.82
N SER A 488 21.89 13.35 -14.71
CA SER A 488 20.84 13.64 -15.70
C SER A 488 20.00 14.87 -15.36
N THR A 489 20.26 15.59 -14.26
CA THR A 489 19.50 16.79 -13.91
C THR A 489 20.39 17.98 -13.54
N PRO A 490 19.95 19.23 -13.82
CA PRO A 490 20.74 20.42 -13.50
C PRO A 490 21.09 20.55 -12.02
N PRO A 491 22.22 21.21 -11.68
CA PRO A 491 22.56 21.56 -10.29
C PRO A 491 21.41 22.28 -9.57
N GLY A 492 21.22 21.98 -8.29
CA GLY A 492 20.11 22.50 -7.49
C GLY A 492 18.76 21.78 -7.69
N THR A 493 18.62 20.91 -8.70
CA THR A 493 17.38 20.12 -8.88
C THR A 493 17.26 19.08 -7.77
N ARG A 494 16.13 19.08 -7.05
CA ARG A 494 15.79 18.05 -6.07
C ARG A 494 15.78 16.66 -6.70
N ILE A 495 16.44 15.69 -6.05
CA ILE A 495 16.38 14.27 -6.45
C ILE A 495 15.28 13.59 -5.65
N MET A 496 14.46 12.80 -6.33
CA MET A 496 13.52 11.89 -5.64
C MET A 496 13.77 10.45 -6.06
N ILE A 497 14.07 9.60 -5.10
CA ILE A 497 14.15 8.15 -5.32
C ILE A 497 13.07 7.44 -4.50
N VAL A 498 12.60 6.30 -5.02
CA VAL A 498 11.64 5.45 -4.32
C VAL A 498 12.18 4.02 -4.26
N LYS A 499 12.07 3.39 -3.09
CA LYS A 499 12.51 2.02 -2.84
C LYS A 499 11.34 1.17 -2.37
N ASN A 500 11.25 -0.07 -2.88
CA ASN A 500 10.20 -1.02 -2.48
C ASN A 500 10.38 -1.57 -1.05
N LEU A 501 11.58 -1.45 -0.49
CA LEU A 501 11.96 -1.89 0.85
C LEU A 501 12.50 -0.72 1.67
N ARG A 502 12.63 -0.90 2.99
CA ARG A 502 13.29 0.08 3.86
C ARG A 502 14.71 0.39 3.38
N VAL A 503 15.08 1.66 3.35
CA VAL A 503 16.44 2.10 3.02
C VAL A 503 17.37 1.62 4.14
N CYS A 504 18.48 0.95 3.80
CA CYS A 504 19.41 0.45 4.81
C CYS A 504 20.23 1.58 5.44
N ALA A 505 20.77 1.35 6.63
CA ALA A 505 21.54 2.35 7.39
C ALA A 505 22.70 2.93 6.58
N ASP A 506 23.41 2.09 5.83
CA ASP A 506 24.51 2.51 4.96
C ASP A 506 24.04 3.47 3.86
N CYS A 507 22.98 3.10 3.12
CA CYS A 507 22.43 3.97 2.07
C CYS A 507 21.84 5.26 2.65
N HIS A 508 21.26 5.22 3.85
CA HIS A 508 20.77 6.40 4.54
C HIS A 508 21.93 7.38 4.84
N LEU A 509 23.01 6.88 5.45
CA LEU A 509 24.22 7.67 5.73
C LEU A 509 24.86 8.21 4.44
N ALA A 510 25.00 7.36 3.43
CA ALA A 510 25.55 7.76 2.14
C ALA A 510 24.70 8.86 1.49
N THR A 511 23.37 8.74 1.51
CA THR A 511 22.47 9.74 0.92
C THR A 511 22.61 11.11 1.62
N ALA A 512 22.72 11.11 2.95
CA ALA A 512 22.99 12.33 3.71
C ALA A 512 24.31 12.99 3.26
N LEU A 513 25.40 12.22 3.18
CA LEU A 513 26.69 12.74 2.72
C LEU A 513 26.65 13.24 1.28
N ILE A 514 25.96 12.54 0.38
CA ILE A 514 25.80 12.97 -1.01
C ILE A 514 25.05 14.31 -1.09
N SER A 515 23.98 14.48 -0.31
CA SER A 515 23.25 15.75 -0.22
C SER A 515 24.17 16.91 0.20
N LYS A 516 25.04 16.69 1.19
CA LYS A 516 26.04 17.67 1.63
C LYS A 516 27.09 17.97 0.56
N ILE A 517 27.64 16.94 -0.08
CA ILE A 517 28.75 17.05 -1.04
C ILE A 517 28.30 17.77 -2.32
N GLU A 518 27.12 17.41 -2.82
CA GLU A 518 26.61 17.92 -4.10
C GLU A 518 25.68 19.13 -3.93
N GLY A 519 25.41 19.54 -2.68
CA GLY A 519 24.55 20.70 -2.36
C GLY A 519 23.13 20.54 -2.88
N ARG A 520 22.56 19.33 -2.82
CA ARG A 520 21.22 19.03 -3.36
C ARG A 520 20.30 18.48 -2.29
N GLU A 521 19.03 18.88 -2.34
CA GLU A 521 17.96 18.17 -1.64
C GLU A 521 17.76 16.79 -2.29
N ILE A 522 17.85 15.74 -1.48
CA ILE A 522 17.57 14.36 -1.91
C ILE A 522 16.43 13.85 -1.06
N VAL A 523 15.38 13.36 -1.69
CA VAL A 523 14.24 12.77 -1.01
C VAL A 523 14.15 11.30 -1.35
N ALA A 524 14.30 10.45 -0.34
CA ALA A 524 14.14 9.02 -0.47
C ALA A 524 12.82 8.59 0.16
N ARG A 525 11.92 8.03 -0.65
CA ARG A 525 10.73 7.34 -0.17
C ARG A 525 11.04 5.86 -0.06
N ASP A 526 10.92 5.30 1.12
CA ASP A 526 10.99 3.85 1.32
C ASP A 526 9.58 3.25 1.49
N SER A 527 9.50 1.95 1.80
CA SER A 527 8.22 1.26 2.00
C SER A 527 7.39 1.81 3.17
N SER A 528 8.00 2.58 4.06
CA SER A 528 7.37 3.15 5.25
C SER A 528 7.18 4.67 5.13
N ARG A 529 8.23 5.43 4.81
CA ARG A 529 8.25 6.88 5.00
C ARG A 529 9.13 7.61 4.00
N PHE A 530 9.14 8.93 4.10
CA PHE A 530 10.07 9.82 3.43
C PHE A 530 11.24 10.18 4.33
N HIS A 531 12.40 10.27 3.71
CA HIS A 531 13.62 10.82 4.29
C HIS A 531 14.01 12.00 3.42
N HIS A 532 13.95 13.21 3.98
CA HIS A 532 14.38 14.42 3.29
C HIS A 532 15.79 14.75 3.74
N PHE A 533 16.75 14.63 2.83
CA PHE A 533 18.15 14.90 3.07
C PHE A 533 18.51 16.28 2.56
N ILE A 534 18.93 17.15 3.48
CA ILE A 534 19.34 18.53 3.19
C ILE A 534 20.64 18.79 3.94
N ASN A 535 21.70 19.17 3.22
CA ASN A 535 23.00 19.57 3.78
C ASN A 535 23.66 18.53 4.73
N GLY A 536 23.36 17.24 4.55
CA GLY A 536 23.92 16.19 5.41
C GLY A 536 23.02 15.74 6.55
N GLU A 537 21.86 16.35 6.71
CA GLU A 537 20.88 16.00 7.74
C GLU A 537 19.66 15.37 7.11
N CYS A 538 19.01 14.45 7.83
CA CYS A 538 17.77 13.81 7.43
C CYS A 538 16.61 14.31 8.30
N SER A 539 15.44 14.51 7.71
CA SER A 539 14.20 14.87 8.41
C SER A 539 13.80 13.91 9.53
N CYS A 540 14.37 12.71 9.60
CA CYS A 540 14.09 11.78 10.69
C CYS A 540 14.82 12.09 12.00
N GLY A 541 15.71 13.08 12.05
CA GLY A 541 16.37 13.51 13.30
C GLY A 541 17.15 12.41 14.04
N GLY A 542 17.66 11.39 13.32
CA GLY A 542 18.35 10.25 13.93
C GLY A 542 17.42 9.11 14.42
N HIS A 543 16.10 9.28 14.35
CA HIS A 543 15.13 8.20 14.51
C HIS A 543 15.02 7.41 13.21
N TRP A 544 16.11 6.78 12.75
CA TRP A 544 16.14 5.96 11.52
C TRP A 544 15.33 4.68 11.65
#